data_AF-A0A7W7VWI0-F1
#
_entry.id   AF-A0A7W7VWI0-F1
#
_cell.length_a   1.000
_cell.length_b   1.000
_cell.length_c   1.000
_cell.angle_alpha   90.00
_cell.angle_beta   90.00
_cell.angle_gamma   90.00
#
_symmetry.space_group_name_H-M   'P 1'
#
loop_
_entity.id
_entity.type
_entity.pdbx_description
1 polymer ?
#
loop_
_entity_poly.entity_id
_entity_poly.type
_entity_poly.pdbx_seq_one_letter_code
_entity_poly.pdbx_strand_id
1 'polypeptide(L)'
;MSIFSIFDPAIGLAHTVVGAFAHFMPAAAAIVLFTICVRLALHPLARAAARGEKSRTRLAPRVAELNKKHKGRPEQLQAALAELYREEQASPFAGCLPMLVQIPFFSVMYRLFTLPTVDGVHNDLLGHTLAGVPLGTHLAAAHGVGQYAVFGALYAALAAVGYVGYRRAKAAAQAAPQAPGAAIAPYLAFGTVLFAALVPLAAALYLLTTGAWTAAERALLHRGTGAADESTAPATAAALPAPRTAGKRTGIAGPAAKPIARPAAGSTAKPGARPAAERGGKPSRQRRTQPAR
;
A
#
# COMPACT_ATOMS: atom_id res chain seq x y z
N MET A 1 -20.95 -14.62 11.70
CA MET A 1 -21.03 -14.13 10.30
C MET A 1 -19.63 -13.69 9.89
N SER A 2 -19.03 -14.35 8.89
CA SER A 2 -17.69 -13.98 8.43
C SER A 2 -17.74 -12.61 7.77
N ILE A 3 -16.70 -11.79 7.98
CA ILE A 3 -16.57 -10.46 7.35
C ILE A 3 -16.62 -10.52 5.81
N PHE A 4 -16.37 -11.70 5.25
CA PHE A 4 -16.42 -12.00 3.82
C PHE A 4 -17.83 -12.14 3.25
N SER A 5 -18.86 -12.32 4.09
CA SER A 5 -20.25 -12.44 3.63
C SER A 5 -20.84 -11.13 3.11
N ILE A 6 -20.20 -10.00 3.42
CA ILE A 6 -20.57 -8.70 2.83
C ILE A 6 -20.39 -8.67 1.31
N PHE A 7 -19.55 -9.55 0.77
CA PHE A 7 -19.25 -9.62 -0.66
C PHE A 7 -20.08 -10.66 -1.41
N ASP A 8 -20.85 -11.52 -0.72
CA ASP A 8 -21.60 -12.61 -1.35
C ASP A 8 -22.56 -12.11 -2.45
N PRO A 9 -23.37 -11.04 -2.25
CA PRO A 9 -24.25 -10.53 -3.32
C PRO A 9 -23.49 -10.03 -4.55
N ALA A 10 -22.30 -9.46 -4.34
CA ALA A 10 -21.46 -8.98 -5.45
C ALA A 10 -20.83 -10.15 -6.23
N ILE A 11 -20.51 -11.25 -5.55
CA ILE A 11 -19.98 -12.47 -6.18
C ILE A 11 -21.09 -13.16 -6.99
N GLY A 12 -22.30 -13.28 -6.43
CA GLY A 12 -23.46 -13.80 -7.14
C GLY A 12 -23.77 -13.02 -8.41
N LEU A 13 -23.86 -11.69 -8.30
CA LEU A 13 -24.07 -10.82 -9.45
C LEU A 13 -22.96 -10.99 -10.51
N ALA A 14 -21.70 -11.05 -10.08
CA ALA A 14 -20.57 -11.26 -10.99
C ALA A 14 -20.68 -12.60 -11.71
N HIS A 15 -21.02 -13.68 -11.00
CA HIS A 15 -21.24 -15.00 -11.59
C HIS A 15 -22.37 -14.99 -12.62
N THR A 16 -23.52 -14.36 -12.31
CA THR A 16 -24.63 -14.23 -13.26
C THR A 16 -24.25 -13.44 -14.51
N VAL A 17 -23.56 -12.32 -14.34
CA VAL A 17 -23.12 -11.48 -15.47
C VAL A 17 -22.11 -12.21 -16.34
N VAL A 18 -21.10 -12.85 -15.75
CA VAL A 18 -20.09 -13.61 -16.50
C VAL A 18 -20.72 -14.84 -17.17
N GLY A 19 -21.61 -15.55 -16.49
CA GLY A 19 -22.35 -16.68 -17.05
C GLY A 19 -23.23 -16.27 -18.24
N ALA A 20 -23.90 -15.12 -18.15
CA ALA A 20 -24.66 -14.56 -19.27
C ALA A 20 -23.77 -14.29 -20.48
N PHE A 21 -22.59 -13.69 -20.27
CA PHE A 21 -21.62 -13.49 -21.37
C PHE A 21 -21.07 -14.81 -21.91
N ALA A 22 -20.80 -15.80 -21.06
CA ALA A 22 -20.29 -17.11 -21.45
C ALA A 22 -21.26 -17.90 -22.35
N HIS A 23 -22.54 -17.50 -22.40
CA HIS A 23 -23.50 -18.06 -23.36
C HIS A 23 -23.28 -17.56 -24.80
N PHE A 24 -22.72 -16.36 -24.97
CA PHE A 24 -22.49 -15.72 -26.26
C PHE A 24 -21.04 -15.77 -26.73
N MET A 25 -20.08 -16.02 -25.82
CA MET A 25 -18.66 -16.05 -26.13
C MET A 25 -17.92 -17.09 -25.26
N PRO A 26 -16.68 -17.49 -25.62
CA PRO A 26 -15.88 -18.38 -24.79
C PRO A 26 -15.75 -17.85 -23.36
N ALA A 27 -15.87 -18.70 -22.34
CA ALA A 27 -15.86 -18.26 -20.94
C ALA A 27 -14.59 -17.47 -20.57
N ALA A 28 -13.44 -17.82 -21.14
CA ALA A 28 -12.20 -17.05 -20.97
C ALA A 28 -12.35 -15.60 -21.47
N ALA A 29 -13.00 -15.39 -22.62
CA ALA A 29 -13.29 -14.06 -23.15
C ALA A 29 -14.33 -13.32 -22.30
N ALA A 30 -15.34 -14.02 -21.78
CA ALA A 30 -16.32 -13.45 -20.85
C ALA A 30 -15.66 -12.93 -19.56
N ILE A 31 -14.73 -13.70 -18.99
CA ILE A 31 -13.93 -13.31 -17.82
C ILE A 31 -13.10 -12.05 -18.12
N VAL A 32 -12.41 -12.02 -19.26
CA VAL A 32 -11.60 -10.88 -19.70
C VAL A 32 -12.49 -9.64 -19.86
N LEU A 33 -13.61 -9.76 -20.57
CA LEU A 33 -14.56 -8.68 -20.80
C LEU A 33 -15.13 -8.14 -19.49
N PHE A 34 -15.59 -9.02 -18.61
CA PHE A 34 -16.09 -8.62 -17.30
C PHE A 34 -15.03 -7.88 -16.48
N THR A 35 -13.79 -8.39 -16.47
CA THR A 35 -12.66 -7.72 -15.79
C THR A 35 -12.43 -6.31 -16.35
N ILE A 36 -12.50 -6.14 -17.67
CA ILE A 36 -12.38 -4.83 -18.33
C ILE A 36 -13.54 -3.90 -17.93
N CYS A 37 -14.79 -4.39 -17.93
CA CYS A 37 -15.96 -3.61 -17.51
C CYS A 37 -15.83 -3.12 -16.07
N VAL A 38 -15.41 -3.98 -15.14
CA VAL A 38 -15.20 -3.57 -13.75
C VAL A 38 -14.05 -2.57 -13.64
N ARG A 39 -12.95 -2.76 -14.37
CA ARG A 39 -11.83 -1.80 -14.42
C ARG A 39 -12.27 -0.44 -14.95
N LEU A 40 -13.15 -0.41 -15.96
CA LEU A 40 -13.75 0.81 -16.50
C LEU A 40 -14.65 1.50 -15.47
N ALA A 41 -15.49 0.75 -14.75
CA ALA A 41 -16.31 1.29 -13.68
C ALA A 41 -15.48 1.87 -12.51
N LEU A 42 -14.33 1.24 -12.20
CA LEU A 42 -13.39 1.69 -11.17
C LEU A 42 -12.39 2.75 -11.67
N HIS A 43 -12.44 3.12 -12.95
CA HIS A 43 -11.55 4.10 -13.56
C HIS A 43 -11.49 5.47 -12.85
N PRO A 44 -12.62 6.11 -12.44
CA PRO A 44 -12.56 7.39 -11.74
C PRO A 44 -11.81 7.27 -10.40
N LEU A 45 -11.97 6.15 -9.71
CA LEU A 45 -11.29 5.84 -8.46
C LEU A 45 -9.80 5.56 -8.69
N ALA A 46 -9.46 4.81 -9.75
CA ALA A 46 -8.08 4.58 -10.16
C ALA A 46 -7.36 5.90 -10.49
N ARG A 47 -8.02 6.82 -11.19
CA ARG A 47 -7.51 8.18 -11.44
C ARG A 47 -7.30 8.98 -10.15
N ALA A 48 -8.22 8.90 -9.19
CA ALA A 48 -8.06 9.57 -7.90
C ALA A 48 -6.84 9.02 -7.14
N ALA A 49 -6.66 7.71 -7.12
CA ALA A 49 -5.50 7.07 -6.50
C ALA A 49 -4.18 7.43 -7.21
N ALA A 50 -4.18 7.51 -8.55
CA ALA A 50 -3.02 7.93 -9.33
C ALA A 50 -2.61 9.39 -9.06
N ARG A 51 -3.57 10.31 -8.88
CA ARG A 51 -3.29 11.69 -8.45
C ARG A 51 -2.61 11.72 -7.08
N GLY A 52 -3.08 10.89 -6.15
CA GLY A 52 -2.49 10.72 -4.83
C GLY A 52 -1.01 10.31 -4.87
N GLU A 53 -0.67 9.33 -5.71
CA GLU A 53 0.71 8.87 -5.87
C GLU A 53 1.62 9.95 -6.50
N LYS A 54 1.10 10.74 -7.45
CA LYS A 54 1.84 11.87 -8.05
C LYS A 54 2.21 12.92 -6.99
N SER A 55 1.27 13.27 -6.11
CA SER A 55 1.54 14.19 -4.99
C SER A 55 2.59 13.62 -4.03
N ARG A 56 2.52 12.32 -3.70
CA ARG A 56 3.53 11.65 -2.86
C ARG A 56 4.92 11.66 -3.50
N THR A 57 5.01 11.37 -4.79
CA THR A 57 6.27 11.40 -5.54
C THR A 57 6.87 12.81 -5.55
N ARG A 58 6.04 13.85 -5.70
CA ARG A 58 6.46 15.26 -5.63
C ARG A 58 7.04 15.61 -4.25
N LEU A 59 6.46 15.08 -3.18
CA LEU A 59 6.86 15.36 -1.79
C LEU A 59 8.03 14.51 -1.29
N ALA A 60 8.30 13.37 -1.94
CA ALA A 60 9.38 12.44 -1.59
C ALA A 60 10.76 13.10 -1.31
N PRO A 61 11.28 14.04 -2.14
CA PRO A 61 12.56 14.69 -1.85
C PRO A 61 12.54 15.53 -0.56
N ARG A 62 11.48 16.31 -0.32
CA ARG A 62 11.33 17.11 0.90
C ARG A 62 11.21 16.22 2.14
N VAL A 63 10.45 15.13 2.03
CA VAL A 63 10.37 14.10 3.07
C VAL A 63 11.75 13.52 3.38
N ALA A 64 12.59 13.25 2.37
CA ALA A 64 13.95 12.75 2.57
C ALA A 64 14.86 13.77 3.28
N GLU A 65 14.73 15.07 2.98
CA GLU A 65 15.45 16.14 3.67
C GLU A 65 15.04 16.26 5.13
N LEU A 66 13.74 16.20 5.43
CA LEU A 66 13.24 16.19 6.81
C LEU A 66 13.79 15.00 7.61
N ASN A 67 13.82 13.81 7.00
CA ASN A 67 14.40 12.60 7.59
C ASN A 67 15.89 12.77 7.92
N LYS A 68 16.66 13.43 7.05
CA LYS A 68 18.07 13.75 7.31
C LYS A 68 18.23 14.78 8.44
N LYS A 69 17.43 15.84 8.43
CA LYS A 69 17.48 16.95 9.40
C LYS A 69 17.11 16.52 10.83
N HIS A 70 16.12 15.63 10.96
CA HIS A 70 15.62 15.16 12.26
C HIS A 70 16.07 13.74 12.61
N LYS A 71 17.18 13.26 12.00
CA LYS A 71 17.75 11.95 12.32
C LYS A 71 18.02 11.86 13.84
N GLY A 72 17.50 10.81 14.48
CA GLY A 72 17.58 10.62 15.94
C GLY A 72 16.53 11.35 16.78
N ARG A 73 15.60 12.10 16.16
CA ARG A 73 14.53 12.85 16.85
C ARG A 73 13.15 12.49 16.27
N PRO A 74 12.61 11.31 16.60
CA PRO A 74 11.39 10.77 15.97
C PRO A 74 10.16 11.66 16.18
N GLU A 75 10.00 12.26 17.36
CA GLU A 75 8.85 13.14 17.67
C GLU A 75 8.88 14.42 16.81
N GLN A 76 10.04 15.06 16.68
CA GLN A 76 10.20 16.26 15.84
C GLN A 76 10.03 15.94 14.36
N LEU A 77 10.49 14.76 13.93
CA LEU A 77 10.29 14.27 12.57
C LEU A 77 8.80 14.08 12.26
N GLN A 78 8.04 13.46 13.16
CA GLN A 78 6.60 13.25 12.97
C GLN A 78 5.83 14.57 12.85
N ALA A 79 6.12 15.53 13.74
CA ALA A 79 5.49 16.85 13.70
C ALA A 79 5.82 17.60 12.39
N ALA A 80 7.08 17.61 11.98
CA ALA A 80 7.51 18.29 10.77
C ALA A 80 6.97 17.62 9.49
N LEU A 81 6.83 16.29 9.47
CA LEU A 81 6.15 15.58 8.37
C LEU A 81 4.66 15.92 8.32
N ALA A 82 3.98 15.96 9.47
CA ALA A 82 2.57 16.30 9.53
C ALA A 82 2.30 17.72 9.03
N GLU A 83 3.16 18.68 9.39
CA GLU A 83 3.07 20.06 8.91
C GLU A 83 3.27 20.13 7.39
N LEU A 84 4.31 19.47 6.87
CA LEU A 84 4.57 19.43 5.43
C LEU A 84 3.37 18.87 4.64
N TYR A 85 2.74 17.79 5.12
CA TYR A 85 1.55 17.22 4.48
C TYR A 85 0.34 18.16 4.55
N ARG A 86 0.18 18.91 5.65
CA ARG A 86 -0.87 19.94 5.80
C ARG A 86 -0.65 21.12 4.86
N GLU A 87 0.55 21.68 4.82
CA GLU A 87 0.92 22.81 3.95
C GLU A 87 0.69 22.48 2.47
N GLU A 88 1.03 21.25 2.07
CA GLU A 88 0.90 20.79 0.68
C GLU A 88 -0.48 20.18 0.37
N GLN A 89 -1.41 20.20 1.32
CA GLN A 89 -2.75 19.61 1.24
C GLN A 89 -2.75 18.17 0.72
N ALA A 90 -1.71 17.40 1.09
CA ALA A 90 -1.49 16.06 0.63
C ALA A 90 -1.76 15.05 1.76
N SER A 91 -2.33 13.91 1.42
CA SER A 91 -2.60 12.84 2.40
C SER A 91 -1.44 11.84 2.47
N PRO A 92 -0.96 11.45 3.66
CA PRO A 92 0.05 10.40 3.82
C PRO A 92 -0.47 9.02 3.35
N PHE A 93 -1.79 8.83 3.32
CA PHE A 93 -2.46 7.60 2.88
C PHE A 93 -2.77 7.56 1.38
N ALA A 94 -2.46 8.63 0.64
CA ALA A 94 -2.78 8.72 -0.78
C ALA A 94 -2.17 7.58 -1.61
N GLY A 95 -1.02 7.01 -1.17
CA GLY A 95 -0.36 5.87 -1.80
C GLY A 95 -0.88 4.48 -1.40
N CYS A 96 -1.62 4.35 -0.29
CA CYS A 96 -2.24 3.07 0.11
C CYS A 96 -3.71 2.95 -0.33
N LEU A 97 -4.32 4.04 -0.79
CA LEU A 97 -5.68 4.05 -1.35
C LEU A 97 -5.91 2.99 -2.45
N PRO A 98 -4.99 2.75 -3.41
CA PRO A 98 -5.16 1.66 -4.37
C PRO A 98 -5.29 0.29 -3.70
N MET A 99 -4.53 0.05 -2.62
CA MET A 99 -4.51 -1.24 -1.93
C MET A 99 -5.83 -1.48 -1.18
N LEU A 100 -6.38 -0.45 -0.55
CA LEU A 100 -7.66 -0.55 0.16
C LEU A 100 -8.82 -0.89 -0.79
N VAL A 101 -8.85 -0.29 -1.98
CA VAL A 101 -9.85 -0.60 -3.02
C VAL A 101 -9.61 -1.97 -3.65
N GLN A 102 -8.34 -2.38 -3.75
CA GLN A 102 -7.97 -3.65 -4.34
C GLN A 102 -8.39 -4.84 -3.48
N ILE A 103 -8.45 -4.72 -2.15
CA ILE A 103 -8.82 -5.82 -1.25
C ILE A 103 -10.24 -6.36 -1.52
N PRO A 104 -11.31 -5.53 -1.50
CA PRO A 104 -12.66 -5.98 -1.84
C PRO A 104 -12.74 -6.62 -3.23
N PHE A 105 -12.16 -5.96 -4.23
CA PHE A 105 -12.21 -6.43 -5.61
C PHE A 105 -11.49 -7.76 -5.79
N PHE A 106 -10.30 -7.90 -5.20
CA PHE A 106 -9.56 -9.15 -5.20
C PHE A 106 -10.32 -10.27 -4.50
N SER A 107 -11.00 -9.99 -3.39
CA SER A 107 -11.81 -10.99 -2.68
C SER A 107 -12.94 -11.54 -3.55
N VAL A 108 -13.68 -10.68 -4.25
CA VAL A 108 -14.76 -11.10 -5.15
C VAL A 108 -14.19 -11.96 -6.30
N MET A 109 -13.12 -11.49 -6.96
CA MET A 109 -12.57 -12.19 -8.13
C MET A 109 -11.90 -13.51 -7.76
N TYR A 110 -11.15 -13.53 -6.66
CA TYR A 110 -10.52 -14.76 -6.17
C TYR A 110 -11.56 -15.82 -5.84
N ARG A 111 -12.64 -15.43 -5.15
CA ARG A 111 -13.75 -16.35 -4.82
C ARG A 111 -14.47 -16.83 -6.08
N LEU A 112 -14.76 -15.94 -7.02
CA LEU A 112 -15.40 -16.28 -8.29
C LEU A 112 -14.60 -17.31 -9.10
N PHE A 113 -13.25 -17.26 -9.06
CA PHE A 113 -12.40 -18.14 -9.85
C PHE A 113 -11.81 -19.32 -9.09
N THR A 114 -12.06 -19.44 -7.78
CA THR A 114 -11.50 -20.52 -6.95
C THR A 114 -12.58 -21.36 -6.29
N LEU A 115 -13.78 -20.81 -6.05
CA LEU A 115 -14.85 -21.56 -5.41
C LEU A 115 -15.59 -22.45 -6.42
N PRO A 116 -15.78 -23.74 -6.11
CA PRO A 116 -16.58 -24.64 -6.94
C PRO A 116 -18.08 -24.33 -6.88
N THR A 117 -18.51 -23.53 -5.89
CA THR A 117 -19.90 -23.11 -5.72
C THR A 117 -19.98 -21.61 -5.39
N VAL A 118 -20.95 -20.93 -6.00
CA VAL A 118 -21.26 -19.52 -5.77
C VAL A 118 -22.75 -19.43 -5.42
N ASP A 119 -23.07 -18.88 -4.24
CA ASP A 119 -24.45 -18.77 -3.72
C ASP A 119 -25.25 -20.08 -3.75
N GLY A 120 -24.58 -21.20 -3.51
CA GLY A 120 -25.20 -22.54 -3.49
C GLY A 120 -25.37 -23.19 -4.87
N VAL A 121 -25.00 -22.49 -5.95
CA VAL A 121 -25.02 -23.01 -7.33
C VAL A 121 -23.62 -23.47 -7.73
N HIS A 122 -23.52 -24.53 -8.55
CA HIS A 122 -22.24 -24.98 -9.10
C HIS A 122 -21.63 -23.90 -10.01
N ASN A 123 -20.32 -23.69 -9.89
CA ASN A 123 -19.61 -22.69 -10.67
C ASN A 123 -19.18 -23.24 -12.02
N ASP A 124 -20.10 -23.19 -12.99
CA ASP A 124 -19.89 -23.72 -14.34
C ASP A 124 -18.71 -23.06 -15.07
N LEU A 125 -18.32 -21.83 -14.67
CA LEU A 125 -17.20 -21.09 -15.24
C LEU A 125 -15.88 -21.85 -15.16
N LEU A 126 -15.67 -22.65 -14.11
CA LEU A 126 -14.43 -23.40 -13.89
C LEU A 126 -14.32 -24.64 -14.79
N GLY A 127 -15.45 -25.17 -15.26
CA GLY A 127 -15.52 -26.32 -16.17
C GLY A 127 -15.23 -25.95 -17.63
N HIS A 128 -15.41 -24.67 -18.01
CA HIS A 128 -15.07 -24.21 -19.35
C HIS A 128 -13.57 -24.24 -19.62
N THR A 129 -13.18 -24.28 -20.89
CA THR A 129 -11.79 -24.44 -21.31
C THR A 129 -11.21 -23.20 -21.97
N LEU A 130 -9.90 -22.98 -21.78
CA LEU A 130 -9.06 -22.07 -22.54
C LEU A 130 -8.07 -22.93 -23.34
N ALA A 131 -8.18 -22.91 -24.67
CA ALA A 131 -7.36 -23.73 -25.58
C ALA A 131 -7.33 -25.22 -25.18
N GLY A 132 -8.48 -25.76 -24.74
CA GLY A 132 -8.62 -27.16 -24.31
C GLY A 132 -8.27 -27.43 -22.84
N VAL A 133 -7.80 -26.43 -22.09
CA VAL A 133 -7.45 -26.59 -20.66
C VAL A 133 -8.58 -26.03 -19.79
N PRO A 134 -9.14 -26.80 -18.84
CA PRO A 134 -10.15 -26.29 -17.93
C PRO A 134 -9.67 -25.07 -17.14
N LEU A 135 -10.54 -24.08 -17.00
CA LEU A 135 -10.26 -22.81 -16.35
C LEU A 135 -10.00 -22.96 -14.84
N GLY A 136 -10.56 -24.01 -14.22
CA GLY A 136 -10.27 -24.37 -12.83
C GLY A 136 -8.93 -25.10 -12.62
N THR A 137 -8.19 -25.47 -13.67
CA THR A 137 -6.94 -26.23 -13.53
C THR A 137 -5.86 -25.38 -12.86
N HIS A 138 -5.18 -25.95 -11.87
CA HIS A 138 -3.97 -25.39 -11.26
C HIS A 138 -2.72 -25.89 -11.98
N LEU A 139 -1.64 -25.10 -11.96
CA LEU A 139 -0.36 -25.49 -12.58
C LEU A 139 0.16 -26.84 -12.04
N ALA A 140 0.02 -27.08 -10.73
CA ALA A 140 0.45 -28.33 -10.10
C ALA A 140 -0.33 -29.56 -10.56
N ALA A 141 -1.57 -29.37 -11.04
CA ALA A 141 -2.42 -30.42 -11.59
C ALA A 141 -2.30 -30.56 -13.11
N ALA A 142 -1.54 -29.66 -13.75
CA ALA A 142 -1.37 -29.67 -15.20
C ALA A 142 -0.58 -30.90 -15.63
N HIS A 143 -1.02 -31.52 -16.73
CA HIS A 143 -0.42 -32.71 -17.30
C HIS A 143 -0.48 -32.65 -18.84
N GLY A 144 0.58 -33.13 -19.49
CA GLY A 144 0.68 -33.13 -20.95
C GLY A 144 1.16 -31.79 -21.53
N VAL A 145 1.76 -31.88 -22.72
CA VAL A 145 2.46 -30.76 -23.37
C VAL A 145 1.52 -29.58 -23.65
N GLY A 146 0.27 -29.85 -24.07
CA GLY A 146 -0.70 -28.81 -24.37
C GLY A 146 -1.04 -27.93 -23.16
N GLN A 147 -1.23 -28.54 -21.98
CA GLN A 147 -1.54 -27.78 -20.77
C GLN A 147 -0.35 -26.92 -20.35
N TYR A 148 0.86 -27.48 -20.34
CA TYR A 148 2.08 -26.71 -20.03
C TYR A 148 2.35 -25.60 -21.05
N ALA A 149 2.02 -25.78 -22.32
CA ALA A 149 2.15 -24.73 -23.32
C ALA A 149 1.23 -23.54 -23.03
N VAL A 150 -0.03 -23.79 -22.65
CA VAL A 150 -0.99 -22.74 -22.27
C VAL A 150 -0.53 -21.99 -21.02
N PHE A 151 -0.12 -22.71 -19.98
CA PHE A 151 0.44 -22.09 -18.78
C PHE A 151 1.73 -21.32 -19.08
N GLY A 152 2.64 -21.89 -19.86
CA GLY A 152 3.89 -21.24 -20.26
C GLY A 152 3.65 -19.93 -21.00
N ALA A 153 2.74 -19.92 -21.98
CA ALA A 153 2.35 -18.72 -22.71
C ALA A 153 1.74 -17.65 -21.79
N LEU A 154 0.85 -18.06 -20.88
CA LEU A 154 0.23 -17.17 -19.90
C LEU A 154 1.27 -16.54 -18.96
N TYR A 155 2.24 -17.31 -18.49
CA TYR A 155 3.26 -16.85 -17.54
C TYR A 155 4.29 -15.97 -18.23
N ALA A 156 4.62 -16.26 -19.49
CA ALA A 156 5.43 -15.37 -20.31
C ALA A 156 4.73 -14.01 -20.49
N ALA A 157 3.42 -14.00 -20.75
CA ALA A 157 2.65 -12.77 -20.84
C ALA A 157 2.60 -12.00 -19.50
N LEU A 158 2.39 -12.71 -18.38
CA LEU A 158 2.44 -12.11 -17.04
C LEU A 158 3.83 -11.54 -16.72
N ALA A 159 4.90 -12.24 -17.09
CA ALA A 159 6.27 -11.76 -16.93
C ALA A 159 6.55 -10.51 -17.79
N ALA A 160 6.02 -10.46 -19.01
CA ALA A 160 6.13 -9.28 -19.88
C ALA A 160 5.42 -8.06 -19.25
N VAL A 161 4.22 -8.24 -18.71
CA VAL A 161 3.51 -7.19 -17.96
C VAL A 161 4.27 -6.80 -16.69
N GLY A 162 4.76 -7.79 -15.93
CA GLY A 162 5.59 -7.60 -14.75
C GLY A 162 6.87 -6.83 -15.06
N TYR A 163 7.48 -7.05 -16.21
CA TYR A 163 8.67 -6.33 -16.68
C TYR A 163 8.39 -4.83 -16.89
N VAL A 164 7.22 -4.46 -17.42
CA VAL A 164 6.79 -3.05 -17.49
C VAL A 164 6.70 -2.45 -16.09
N GLY A 165 6.15 -3.19 -15.13
CA GLY A 165 6.12 -2.80 -13.72
C GLY A 165 7.53 -2.65 -13.11
N TYR A 166 8.42 -3.61 -13.36
CA TYR A 166 9.81 -3.62 -12.91
C TYR A 166 10.56 -2.38 -13.41
N ARG A 167 10.49 -2.06 -14.71
CA ARG A 167 11.18 -0.89 -15.28
C ARG A 167 10.78 0.41 -14.58
N ARG A 168 9.50 0.55 -14.24
CA ARG A 168 8.97 1.73 -13.57
C ARG A 168 9.36 1.82 -12.11
N ALA A 169 9.21 0.71 -11.39
CA ALA A 169 9.61 0.63 -10.00
C ALA A 169 11.13 0.82 -9.85
N LYS A 170 11.93 0.35 -10.81
CA LYS A 170 13.37 0.61 -10.88
C LYS A 170 13.69 2.10 -11.07
N ALA A 171 13.00 2.77 -12.00
CA ALA A 171 13.18 4.21 -12.18
C ALA A 171 12.80 5.00 -10.92
N ALA A 172 11.70 4.63 -10.26
CA ALA A 172 11.28 5.24 -9.00
C ALA A 172 12.27 4.98 -7.86
N ALA A 173 12.81 3.77 -7.74
CA ALA A 173 13.81 3.40 -6.74
C ALA A 173 15.13 4.17 -6.94
N GLN A 174 15.54 4.42 -8.19
CA GLN A 174 16.72 5.23 -8.51
C GLN A 174 16.52 6.71 -8.16
N ALA A 175 15.30 7.24 -8.31
CA ALA A 175 14.98 8.60 -7.90
C ALA A 175 15.00 8.79 -6.37
N ALA A 176 14.76 7.72 -5.60
CA ALA A 176 14.78 7.74 -4.14
C ALA A 176 15.56 6.55 -3.54
N PRO A 177 16.90 6.49 -3.68
CA PRO A 177 17.71 5.34 -3.27
C PRO A 177 17.69 5.07 -1.76
N GLN A 178 17.43 6.12 -0.97
CA GLN A 178 17.41 6.08 0.50
C GLN A 178 16.06 5.60 1.06
N ALA A 179 15.07 5.33 0.20
CA ALA A 179 13.78 4.82 0.65
C ALA A 179 13.90 3.36 1.16
N PRO A 180 13.25 3.02 2.29
CA PRO A 180 13.20 1.64 2.77
C PRO A 180 12.70 0.68 1.69
N GLY A 181 13.45 -0.40 1.45
CA GLY A 181 13.08 -1.42 0.46
C GLY A 181 13.29 -1.03 -1.00
N ALA A 182 13.91 0.12 -1.31
CA ALA A 182 14.14 0.57 -2.70
C ALA A 182 14.88 -0.47 -3.57
N ALA A 183 15.79 -1.24 -2.98
CA ALA A 183 16.53 -2.29 -3.69
C ALA A 183 15.63 -3.47 -4.13
N ILE A 184 14.61 -3.80 -3.34
CA ILE A 184 13.74 -4.98 -3.56
C ILE A 184 12.45 -4.58 -4.29
N ALA A 185 11.99 -3.34 -4.12
CA ALA A 185 10.74 -2.83 -4.67
C ALA A 185 10.52 -3.13 -6.17
N PRO A 186 11.53 -3.03 -7.06
CA PRO A 186 11.33 -3.37 -8.47
C PRO A 186 10.98 -4.83 -8.72
N TYR A 187 11.55 -5.74 -7.92
CA TYR A 187 11.36 -7.18 -8.07
C TYR A 187 9.99 -7.65 -7.57
N LEU A 188 9.33 -6.88 -6.69
CA LEU A 188 7.97 -7.15 -6.25
C LEU A 188 6.96 -7.21 -7.41
N ALA A 189 7.26 -6.56 -8.55
CA ALA A 189 6.42 -6.63 -9.75
C ALA A 189 6.28 -8.07 -10.29
N PHE A 190 7.30 -8.92 -10.12
CA PHE A 190 7.26 -10.34 -10.49
C PHE A 190 6.52 -11.22 -9.48
N GLY A 191 6.16 -10.68 -8.30
CA GLY A 191 5.35 -11.40 -7.32
C GLY A 191 4.00 -11.85 -7.87
N THR A 192 3.48 -11.16 -8.89
CA THR A 192 2.26 -11.57 -9.61
C THR A 192 2.41 -12.88 -10.37
N VAL A 193 3.58 -13.15 -10.97
CA VAL A 193 3.90 -14.41 -11.65
C VAL A 193 4.00 -15.55 -10.63
N LEU A 194 4.63 -15.29 -9.48
CA LEU A 194 4.72 -16.27 -8.40
C LEU A 194 3.33 -16.58 -7.82
N PHE A 195 2.51 -15.55 -7.62
CA PHE A 195 1.15 -15.73 -7.13
C PHE A 195 0.27 -16.47 -8.16
N ALA A 196 0.48 -16.23 -9.46
CA ALA A 196 -0.20 -16.97 -10.53
C ALA A 196 0.05 -18.49 -10.46
N ALA A 197 1.23 -18.93 -9.97
CA ALA A 197 1.57 -20.34 -9.74
C ALA A 197 0.69 -21.04 -8.70
N LEU A 198 0.09 -20.27 -7.79
CA LEU A 198 -0.69 -20.80 -6.67
C LEU A 198 -2.20 -20.81 -6.93
N VAL A 199 -2.65 -20.17 -8.01
CA VAL A 199 -4.06 -19.96 -8.32
C VAL A 199 -4.47 -20.72 -9.60
N PRO A 200 -5.77 -20.98 -9.80
CA PRO A 200 -6.22 -21.67 -11.01
C PRO A 200 -6.05 -20.79 -12.27
N LEU A 201 -6.13 -21.42 -13.44
CA LEU A 201 -5.94 -20.80 -14.75
C LEU A 201 -6.81 -19.55 -14.95
N ALA A 202 -8.09 -19.59 -14.52
CA ALA A 202 -9.00 -18.45 -14.56
C ALA A 202 -8.48 -17.24 -13.77
N ALA A 203 -7.99 -17.47 -12.56
CA ALA A 203 -7.44 -16.42 -11.71
C ALA A 203 -6.13 -15.85 -12.30
N ALA A 204 -5.29 -16.70 -12.88
CA ALA A 204 -4.07 -16.26 -13.57
C ALA A 204 -4.39 -15.42 -14.82
N LEU A 205 -5.43 -15.77 -15.59
CA LEU A 205 -5.93 -14.97 -16.71
C LEU A 205 -6.46 -13.61 -16.27
N TYR A 206 -7.19 -13.57 -15.15
CA TYR A 206 -7.62 -12.33 -14.52
C TYR A 206 -6.40 -11.45 -14.13
N LEU A 207 -5.37 -12.03 -13.48
CA LEU A 207 -4.13 -11.33 -13.12
C LEU A 207 -3.42 -10.74 -14.34
N LEU A 208 -3.41 -11.46 -15.45
CA LEU A 208 -2.83 -10.97 -16.71
C LEU A 208 -3.64 -9.78 -17.23
N THR A 209 -4.95 -9.94 -17.33
CA THR A 209 -5.85 -8.92 -17.87
C THR A 209 -5.76 -7.63 -17.08
N THR A 210 -5.83 -7.75 -15.75
CA THR A 210 -5.77 -6.59 -14.87
C THR A 210 -4.39 -5.93 -14.85
N GLY A 211 -3.30 -6.70 -14.94
CA GLY A 211 -1.95 -6.17 -15.03
C GLY A 211 -1.72 -5.46 -16.36
N ALA A 212 -2.16 -6.06 -17.46
CA ALA A 212 -2.09 -5.49 -18.81
C ALA A 212 -2.88 -4.19 -18.90
N TRP A 213 -4.11 -4.16 -18.38
CA TRP A 213 -4.91 -2.94 -18.26
C TRP A 213 -4.14 -1.85 -17.53
N THR A 214 -3.60 -2.18 -16.36
CA THR A 214 -2.86 -1.22 -15.53
C THR A 214 -1.62 -0.67 -16.22
N ALA A 215 -0.89 -1.52 -16.96
CA ALA A 215 0.25 -1.12 -17.76
C ALA A 215 -0.18 -0.18 -18.90
N ALA A 216 -1.24 -0.54 -19.63
CA ALA A 216 -1.79 0.22 -20.74
C ALA A 216 -2.35 1.58 -20.30
N GLU A 217 -3.21 1.61 -19.28
CA GLU A 217 -3.81 2.82 -18.72
C GLU A 217 -2.74 3.86 -18.37
N ARG A 218 -1.69 3.40 -17.69
CA ARG A 218 -0.60 4.28 -17.27
C ARG A 218 0.30 4.71 -18.43
N ALA A 219 0.53 3.85 -19.41
CA ALA A 219 1.23 4.22 -20.64
C ALA A 219 0.46 5.30 -21.43
N LEU A 220 -0.86 5.18 -21.51
CA LEU A 220 -1.73 6.15 -22.17
C LEU A 220 -1.77 7.49 -21.41
N LEU A 221 -1.90 7.45 -20.08
CA LEU A 221 -1.96 8.67 -19.26
C LEU A 221 -0.64 9.46 -19.26
N HIS A 222 0.52 8.83 -19.45
CA HIS A 222 1.82 9.51 -19.43
C HIS A 222 2.28 10.00 -20.81
N ARG A 223 1.68 9.52 -21.91
CA ARG A 223 1.98 10.00 -23.27
C ARG A 223 1.40 11.39 -23.57
N GLY A 224 0.38 11.83 -22.82
CA GLY A 224 -0.29 13.13 -23.06
C GLY A 224 0.28 14.32 -22.28
N THR A 225 1.03 14.11 -21.19
CA THR A 225 1.55 15.21 -20.35
C THR A 225 2.88 15.79 -20.82
N GLY A 226 3.59 15.13 -21.73
CA GLY A 226 4.86 15.64 -22.27
C GLY A 226 4.72 16.85 -23.20
N ALA A 227 3.52 17.12 -23.73
CA ALA A 227 3.28 18.25 -24.65
C ALA A 227 2.53 19.43 -23.99
N ALA A 228 1.93 19.24 -22.81
CA ALA A 228 1.09 20.26 -22.16
C ALA A 228 1.74 20.95 -20.94
N ASP A 229 2.75 20.34 -20.32
CA ASP A 229 3.45 20.92 -19.16
C ASP A 229 4.53 21.96 -19.55
N GLU A 230 4.89 22.09 -20.83
CA GLU A 230 5.84 23.13 -21.29
C GLU A 230 5.18 24.50 -21.49
N SER A 231 3.84 24.56 -21.62
CA SER A 231 3.11 25.82 -21.83
C SER A 231 2.48 26.41 -20.55
N THR A 232 2.61 25.76 -19.39
CA THR A 232 1.96 26.24 -18.15
C THR A 232 2.82 26.01 -16.91
N ALA A 233 4.09 26.43 -16.94
CA ALA A 233 4.83 26.65 -15.71
C ALA A 233 4.35 27.96 -15.04
N PRO A 234 3.70 27.94 -13.86
CA PRO A 234 3.48 29.17 -13.12
C PRO A 234 4.83 29.70 -12.61
N ALA A 235 5.16 30.93 -13.00
CA ALA A 235 6.30 31.71 -12.57
C ALA A 235 6.20 32.07 -11.07
N THR A 236 6.35 31.09 -10.19
CA THR A 236 6.41 31.32 -8.73
C THR A 236 7.47 30.44 -8.06
N ALA A 237 8.61 30.23 -8.73
CA ALA A 237 9.85 29.78 -8.11
C ALA A 237 10.73 30.97 -7.70
N ALA A 238 10.12 32.00 -7.09
CA ALA A 238 10.85 33.14 -6.53
C ALA A 238 11.13 32.88 -5.03
N ALA A 239 12.37 32.47 -4.78
CA ALA A 239 13.17 32.73 -3.57
C ALA A 239 12.53 32.49 -2.19
N LEU A 240 12.80 31.32 -1.60
CA LEU A 240 12.90 31.22 -0.14
C LEU A 240 14.13 32.03 0.34
N PRO A 241 14.02 32.95 1.32
CA PRO A 241 15.19 33.62 1.86
C PRO A 241 16.02 32.67 2.73
N ALA A 242 17.34 32.70 2.52
CA ALA A 242 18.32 31.95 3.30
C ALA A 242 18.33 32.38 4.78
N PRO A 243 18.67 31.48 5.73
CA PRO A 243 18.78 31.85 7.14
C PRO A 243 20.00 32.75 7.35
N ARG A 244 19.77 33.99 7.81
CA ARG A 244 20.84 34.91 8.23
C ARG A 244 21.59 34.33 9.43
N THR A 245 22.84 33.94 9.22
CA THR A 245 23.84 33.72 10.25
C THR A 245 24.21 35.06 10.89
N ALA A 246 23.87 35.24 12.17
CA ALA A 246 24.30 36.40 12.95
C ALA A 246 25.72 36.15 13.50
N GLY A 247 26.72 36.58 12.72
CA GLY A 247 28.10 36.70 13.17
C GLY A 247 28.39 38.08 13.76
N LYS A 248 28.84 38.09 15.02
CA LYS A 248 29.92 38.92 15.60
C LYS A 248 30.09 40.35 15.07
N ARG A 249 29.77 41.36 15.89
CA ARG A 249 30.45 42.66 15.87
C ARG A 249 30.58 43.25 17.28
N THR A 250 31.82 43.60 17.57
CA THR A 250 32.41 44.22 18.75
C THR A 250 31.99 45.68 18.93
N GLY A 251 31.74 46.06 20.19
CA GLY A 251 32.10 47.34 20.82
C GLY A 251 31.43 48.63 20.34
N ILE A 252 30.71 49.31 21.24
CA ILE A 252 30.90 50.71 21.69
C ILE A 252 30.03 50.92 22.96
N ALA A 253 30.53 51.79 23.84
CA ALA A 253 30.19 52.02 25.24
C ALA A 253 28.74 52.46 25.56
N GLY A 254 28.37 52.30 26.85
CA GLY A 254 27.02 52.50 27.44
C GLY A 254 26.56 53.97 27.61
N PRO A 255 25.58 54.29 28.51
CA PRO A 255 25.56 53.81 29.90
C PRO A 255 24.19 53.34 30.48
N ALA A 256 24.32 52.55 31.55
CA ALA A 256 23.51 52.46 32.77
C ALA A 256 21.97 52.29 32.73
N ALA A 257 21.51 51.09 33.13
CA ALA A 257 20.31 50.91 33.96
C ALA A 257 20.41 49.61 34.80
N LYS A 258 19.97 49.73 36.06
CA LYS A 258 20.10 48.85 37.25
C LYS A 258 19.90 47.32 37.08
N PRO A 259 20.61 46.49 37.87
CA PRO A 259 20.38 45.05 37.96
C PRO A 259 19.26 44.70 38.96
N ILE A 260 18.32 43.84 38.55
CA ILE A 260 17.41 43.16 39.48
C ILE A 260 18.09 41.88 39.97
N ALA A 261 18.26 41.81 41.29
CA ALA A 261 18.96 40.77 42.01
C ALA A 261 18.23 39.42 41.95
N ARG A 262 19.03 38.38 41.77
CA ARG A 262 18.71 36.97 41.98
C ARG A 262 19.23 36.58 43.38
N PRO A 263 18.49 35.89 44.25
CA PRO A 263 19.08 35.26 45.41
C PRO A 263 19.55 33.85 45.07
N ALA A 264 20.71 33.49 45.63
CA ALA A 264 21.27 32.15 45.65
C ALA A 264 21.41 31.67 47.10
N ALA A 265 21.22 30.37 47.28
CA ALA A 265 21.77 29.48 48.31
C ALA A 265 21.28 29.59 49.78
N GLY A 266 21.05 28.42 50.39
CA GLY A 266 20.95 28.29 51.85
C GLY A 266 20.31 26.99 52.34
N SER A 267 21.12 25.93 52.48
CA SER A 267 20.84 24.66 53.16
C SER A 267 20.54 24.83 54.66
N THR A 268 19.69 24.00 55.29
CA THR A 268 20.03 23.14 56.47
C THR A 268 18.82 22.50 57.17
N ALA A 269 18.95 21.18 57.37
CA ALA A 269 18.64 20.37 58.58
C ALA A 269 17.23 20.27 59.22
N LYS A 270 16.83 19.00 59.38
CA LYS A 270 15.84 18.36 60.27
C LYS A 270 16.33 18.39 61.75
N PRO A 271 15.46 18.32 62.79
CA PRO A 271 15.04 17.06 63.43
C PRO A 271 13.54 17.12 63.88
N GLY A 272 12.75 16.09 64.22
CA GLY A 272 12.92 14.69 64.59
C GLY A 272 11.84 14.38 65.65
N ALA A 273 11.02 13.33 65.48
CA ALA A 273 10.38 12.54 66.56
C ALA A 273 9.46 11.45 65.99
N ARG A 274 9.68 10.21 66.47
CA ARG A 274 8.86 8.99 66.34
C ARG A 274 8.45 8.61 67.78
N PRO A 275 7.39 7.81 68.02
CA PRO A 275 7.53 6.33 68.11
C PRO A 275 6.35 5.58 67.45
N ALA A 276 6.50 4.38 66.85
CA ALA A 276 6.39 3.00 67.41
C ALA A 276 5.06 2.73 68.17
N ALA A 277 4.27 1.65 68.05
CA ALA A 277 4.33 0.27 67.54
C ALA A 277 2.87 -0.17 67.16
N GLU A 278 2.53 -1.23 66.42
CA GLU A 278 2.50 -2.67 66.77
C GLU A 278 2.05 -3.46 65.52
N ARG A 279 2.82 -4.45 65.06
CA ARG A 279 2.66 -5.92 65.28
C ARG A 279 1.43 -6.57 64.62
N GLY A 280 1.72 -7.56 63.76
CA GLY A 280 1.03 -8.86 63.84
C GLY A 280 0.55 -9.50 62.52
N GLY A 281 1.26 -10.53 62.05
CA GLY A 281 0.62 -11.79 61.64
C GLY A 281 0.37 -12.07 60.15
N LYS A 282 1.36 -12.67 59.48
CA LYS A 282 1.15 -13.89 58.66
C LYS A 282 1.46 -15.10 59.58
N PRO A 283 1.12 -16.39 59.30
CA PRO A 283 0.98 -17.04 57.98
C PRO A 283 -0.06 -18.20 57.91
N SER A 284 0.07 -19.05 56.87
CA SER A 284 -0.46 -20.42 56.65
C SER A 284 -1.65 -20.52 55.68
N ARG A 285 -1.54 -21.11 54.47
CA ARG A 285 -1.18 -22.48 54.03
C ARG A 285 -2.37 -23.44 54.14
N GLN A 286 -3.08 -23.67 53.03
CA GLN A 286 -3.74 -24.97 52.82
C GLN A 286 -3.72 -25.37 51.34
N ARG A 287 -3.41 -26.64 51.17
CA ARG A 287 -3.11 -27.44 49.97
C ARG A 287 -4.20 -28.52 49.92
N ARG A 288 -4.39 -29.13 48.73
CA ARG A 288 -5.20 -30.34 48.40
C ARG A 288 -6.63 -30.07 47.91
N THR A 289 -7.24 -30.77 46.95
CA THR A 289 -6.90 -31.75 45.88
C THR A 289 -8.20 -31.97 45.07
N GLN A 290 -8.12 -32.12 43.74
CA GLN A 290 -8.81 -33.02 42.77
C GLN A 290 -10.01 -33.95 43.21
N PRO A 291 -10.80 -34.62 42.31
CA PRO A 291 -10.54 -34.97 40.89
C PRO A 291 -11.74 -34.89 39.88
N ALA A 292 -11.38 -35.29 38.64
CA ALA A 292 -12.08 -35.66 37.41
C ALA A 292 -13.56 -36.10 37.39
N ARG A 293 -14.22 -35.80 36.26
CA ARG A 293 -14.86 -36.77 35.36
C ARG A 293 -14.77 -36.30 33.91
#